data_AF-A0A8J7ING8-F1
#
_entry.id   AF-A0A8J7ING8-F1
#
_cell.length_a   1.000
_cell.length_b   1.000
_cell.length_c   1.000
_cell.angle_alpha   90.00
_cell.angle_beta   90.00
_cell.angle_gamma   90.00
#
_symmetry.space_group_name_H-M   'P 1'
#
loop_
_entity.id
_entity.type
_entity.pdbx_description
1 polymer ?
#
loop_
_entity_poly.entity_id
_entity_poly.type
_entity_poly.pdbx_seq_one_letter_code
_entity_poly.pdbx_strand_id
1 'polypeptide(L)'
;MKQITLFDLEAFTQSSVHNPYSPLPNYDPAWDAIDTLQKNIDTVLEQTSETSKPDSTVLEQAITDTDKSAPEQSHWVEKYRVVRYHQEHYYYRYLWMSGRKLHHVHIPGGNVRSQIAQCRNQMVENALAAGKLPVEIEKLIRSWRSQESGS
;
A
#
# COMPACT_ATOMS: atom_id res chain seq x y z
N MET A 1 39.79 29.54 -17.36
CA MET A 1 38.56 29.16 -16.62
C MET A 1 37.76 28.25 -17.53
N LYS A 2 37.53 26.98 -17.16
CA LYS A 2 36.84 26.01 -18.01
C LYS A 2 35.39 25.89 -17.54
N GLN A 3 34.45 26.18 -18.43
CA GLN A 3 33.02 26.04 -18.21
C GLN A 3 32.66 24.55 -18.21
N ILE A 4 32.04 24.07 -17.13
CA ILE A 4 31.48 22.72 -17.03
C ILE A 4 30.07 22.76 -17.64
N THR A 5 29.85 22.00 -18.71
CA THR A 5 28.56 21.88 -19.39
C THR A 5 27.72 20.78 -18.75
N LEU A 6 26.41 21.01 -18.65
CA LEU A 6 25.42 20.20 -17.91
C LEU A 6 25.06 18.85 -18.57
N PHE A 7 25.78 18.43 -19.62
CA PHE A 7 25.43 17.29 -20.46
C PHE A 7 26.64 16.38 -20.72
N ASP A 8 27.40 16.05 -19.67
CA ASP A 8 28.44 15.04 -19.76
C ASP A 8 27.85 13.65 -19.42
N LEU A 9 27.20 13.02 -20.41
CA LEU A 9 26.61 11.69 -20.28
C LEU A 9 27.66 10.58 -20.11
N GLU A 10 28.93 10.85 -20.37
CA GLU A 10 30.01 9.84 -20.30
C GLU A 10 30.42 9.48 -18.86
N ALA A 11 30.04 10.30 -17.86
CA ALA A 11 30.31 10.01 -16.45
C ALA A 11 29.48 8.84 -15.88
N PHE A 12 28.33 8.49 -16.51
CA PHE A 12 27.44 7.45 -15.97
C PHE A 12 27.82 6.02 -16.39
N THR A 13 28.61 5.84 -17.46
CA THR A 13 28.94 4.50 -17.98
C THR A 13 30.24 3.91 -17.44
N GLN A 14 31.06 4.71 -16.74
CA GLN A 14 32.38 4.26 -16.25
C GLN A 14 32.40 3.72 -14.81
N SER A 15 31.25 3.46 -14.18
CA SER A 15 31.18 2.80 -12.86
C SER A 15 30.90 1.30 -12.95
N SER A 16 31.42 0.61 -13.97
CA SER A 16 31.56 -0.85 -13.94
C SER A 16 32.98 -1.21 -13.49
N VAL A 17 33.34 -0.79 -12.27
CA VAL A 17 34.43 -1.44 -11.55
C VAL A 17 33.84 -2.71 -10.97
N HIS A 18 34.07 -3.79 -11.69
CA HIS A 18 33.90 -5.16 -11.24
C HIS A 18 34.51 -5.32 -9.85
N ASN A 19 33.67 -5.35 -8.82
CA ASN A 19 34.07 -5.73 -7.47
C ASN A 19 33.95 -7.25 -7.37
N PRO A 20 35.06 -8.01 -7.28
CA PRO A 20 35.03 -9.47 -7.18
C PRO A 20 34.50 -9.99 -5.83
N TYR A 21 34.09 -9.10 -4.91
CA TYR A 21 33.59 -9.45 -3.57
C TYR A 21 32.12 -9.15 -3.33
N SER A 22 31.32 -8.90 -4.37
CA SER A 22 29.87 -8.80 -4.20
C SER A 22 29.27 -10.22 -4.09
N PRO A 23 28.70 -10.62 -2.93
CA PRO A 23 28.00 -11.89 -2.84
C PRO A 23 26.82 -11.87 -3.81
N LEU A 24 26.72 -12.92 -4.63
CA LEU A 24 25.56 -13.15 -5.50
C LEU A 24 24.28 -13.03 -4.65
N PRO A 25 23.22 -12.38 -5.15
CA PRO A 25 21.94 -12.43 -4.47
C PRO A 25 21.53 -13.90 -4.32
N ASN A 26 21.48 -14.36 -3.08
CA ASN A 26 21.09 -15.73 -2.76
C ASN A 26 19.62 -15.89 -3.15
N TYR A 27 19.39 -16.52 -4.29
CA TYR A 27 18.06 -16.80 -4.81
C TYR A 27 17.32 -17.69 -3.81
N ASP A 28 16.19 -17.21 -3.30
CA ASP A 28 15.32 -17.94 -2.37
C ASP A 28 14.22 -18.67 -3.16
N PRO A 29 14.28 -20.01 -3.30
CA PRO A 29 13.31 -20.78 -4.07
C PRO A 29 11.89 -20.77 -3.48
N ALA A 30 11.68 -20.25 -2.26
CA ALA A 30 10.37 -20.19 -1.64
C ALA A 30 9.37 -19.27 -2.37
N TRP A 31 9.86 -18.41 -3.27
CA TRP A 31 9.02 -17.50 -4.06
C TRP A 31 8.31 -18.17 -5.25
N ASP A 32 8.75 -19.35 -5.68
CA ASP A 32 8.14 -20.07 -6.82
C ASP A 32 6.98 -21.01 -6.39
N ALA A 33 6.76 -21.21 -5.10
CA ALA A 33 5.88 -22.28 -4.58
C ALA A 33 4.38 -21.92 -4.50
N ILE A 34 3.96 -20.72 -4.91
CA ILE A 34 2.57 -20.26 -4.70
C ILE A 34 1.65 -20.63 -5.89
N ASP A 35 2.20 -20.97 -7.07
CA ASP A 35 1.41 -21.07 -8.31
C ASP A 35 0.84 -22.48 -8.61
N THR A 36 1.06 -23.47 -7.74
CA THR A 36 0.74 -24.89 -8.06
C THR A 36 -0.48 -25.48 -7.34
N LEU A 37 -1.22 -24.72 -6.52
CA LEU A 37 -2.34 -25.26 -5.73
C LEU A 37 -3.75 -24.90 -6.24
N GLN A 38 -3.88 -24.34 -7.45
CA GLN A 38 -5.18 -23.93 -8.00
C GLN A 38 -5.70 -24.79 -9.17
N LYS A 39 -5.25 -26.05 -9.29
CA LYS A 39 -5.77 -27.02 -10.26
C LYS A 39 -5.99 -28.36 -9.59
N ASN A 40 -7.16 -28.55 -8.98
CA ASN A 40 -7.78 -29.87 -8.75
C ASN A 40 -9.06 -29.71 -7.91
N ILE A 41 -10.14 -29.19 -8.50
CA ILE A 41 -11.50 -29.61 -8.08
C ILE A 41 -12.36 -29.65 -9.36
N ASP A 42 -12.22 -30.74 -10.10
CA ASP A 42 -13.17 -31.18 -11.12
C ASP A 42 -13.33 -32.69 -10.94
N THR A 43 -14.45 -33.14 -10.35
CA THR A 43 -15.07 -34.45 -10.67
C THR A 43 -16.46 -34.65 -10.02
N VAL A 44 -17.50 -34.55 -10.85
CA VAL A 44 -18.60 -35.52 -11.10
C VAL A 44 -19.50 -35.99 -9.92
N LEU A 45 -20.81 -35.68 -10.01
CA LEU A 45 -21.86 -36.72 -10.10
C LEU A 45 -23.19 -36.16 -10.66
N GLU A 46 -23.65 -36.74 -11.77
CA GLU A 46 -25.04 -36.69 -12.27
C GLU A 46 -26.01 -37.33 -11.26
N GLN A 47 -27.25 -36.83 -11.16
CA GLN A 47 -28.44 -37.62 -11.52
C GLN A 47 -29.75 -36.83 -11.38
N THR A 48 -30.54 -36.91 -12.44
CA THR A 48 -31.92 -36.45 -12.61
C THR A 48 -32.92 -37.29 -11.79
N SER A 49 -33.95 -36.64 -11.27
CA SER A 49 -35.33 -37.18 -11.31
C SER A 49 -36.35 -36.09 -10.98
N GLU A 50 -37.33 -35.96 -11.87
CA GLU A 50 -38.48 -35.07 -11.80
C GLU A 50 -39.58 -35.62 -10.89
N THR A 51 -40.50 -34.74 -10.50
CA THR A 51 -41.94 -34.95 -10.21
C THR A 51 -42.40 -34.76 -8.75
N SER A 52 -42.94 -33.58 -8.42
CA SER A 52 -44.38 -33.34 -8.15
C SER A 52 -44.61 -31.99 -7.44
N LYS A 53 -45.62 -31.25 -7.91
CA LYS A 53 -46.06 -29.90 -7.46
C LYS A 53 -47.06 -30.01 -6.28
N PRO A 54 -47.72 -28.91 -5.86
CA PRO A 54 -47.23 -27.73 -5.13
C PRO A 54 -48.04 -27.55 -3.81
N ASP A 55 -47.65 -26.58 -2.97
CA ASP A 55 -48.38 -25.96 -1.82
C ASP A 55 -47.43 -25.88 -0.62
N SER A 56 -47.34 -24.84 0.20
CA SER A 56 -48.06 -23.58 0.33
C SER A 56 -47.15 -22.71 1.21
N THR A 57 -46.98 -21.45 0.82
CA THR A 57 -46.85 -20.30 1.74
C THR A 57 -45.81 -20.37 2.86
N VAL A 58 -44.54 -20.09 2.54
CA VAL A 58 -43.67 -19.32 3.45
C VAL A 58 -42.76 -18.42 2.61
N LEU A 59 -43.27 -17.24 2.29
CA LEU A 59 -42.48 -16.07 1.89
C LEU A 59 -41.74 -15.58 3.15
N GLU A 60 -40.63 -16.21 3.50
CA GLU A 60 -39.70 -15.63 4.47
C GLU A 60 -38.50 -15.10 3.68
N GLN A 61 -38.60 -13.80 3.41
CA GLN A 61 -37.56 -12.97 2.82
C GLN A 61 -36.28 -13.10 3.64
N ALA A 62 -35.38 -13.97 3.20
CA ALA A 62 -33.97 -13.90 3.56
C ALA A 62 -33.31 -12.74 2.78
N ILE A 63 -33.75 -11.50 3.05
CA ILE A 63 -32.96 -10.31 2.77
C ILE A 63 -32.06 -10.10 3.99
N THR A 64 -31.08 -10.99 4.14
CA THR A 64 -29.88 -10.62 4.87
C THR A 64 -28.88 -10.22 3.81
N ASP A 65 -29.06 -8.99 3.31
CA ASP A 65 -28.03 -8.26 2.59
C ASP A 65 -26.76 -8.36 3.43
N THR A 66 -25.91 -9.29 3.01
CA THR A 66 -24.57 -9.40 3.53
C THR A 66 -23.82 -8.28 2.81
N ASP A 67 -24.02 -7.05 3.29
CA ASP A 67 -23.22 -5.88 2.95
C ASP A 67 -21.81 -6.09 3.49
N LYS A 68 -21.11 -7.10 2.95
CA LYS A 68 -19.66 -7.13 2.90
C LYS A 68 -19.23 -6.12 1.83
N SER A 69 -19.62 -4.86 2.04
CA SER A 69 -18.98 -3.75 1.36
C SER A 69 -17.55 -3.76 1.87
N ALA A 70 -16.63 -4.25 1.03
CA ALA A 70 -15.21 -4.04 1.25
C ALA A 70 -15.04 -2.54 1.50
N PRO A 71 -14.31 -2.12 2.54
CA PRO A 71 -14.23 -0.71 2.88
C PRO A 71 -13.87 0.08 1.62
N GLU A 72 -14.80 0.91 1.15
CA GLU A 72 -14.64 1.78 -0.03
C GLU A 72 -13.52 2.83 0.16
N GLN A 73 -12.88 2.83 1.32
CA GLN A 73 -11.79 3.71 1.67
C GLN A 73 -10.57 3.40 0.80
N SER A 74 -10.51 4.08 -0.35
CA SER A 74 -9.40 4.05 -1.29
C SER A 74 -8.07 4.53 -0.65
N HIS A 75 -8.13 5.15 0.53
CA HIS A 75 -6.99 5.78 1.17
C HIS A 75 -7.20 5.99 2.68
N TRP A 76 -6.12 5.88 3.46
CA TRP A 76 -6.14 5.95 4.92
C TRP A 76 -4.77 6.35 5.50
N VAL A 77 -4.72 6.65 6.80
CA VAL A 77 -3.47 6.86 7.53
C VAL A 77 -3.17 5.65 8.39
N GLU A 78 -1.90 5.25 8.46
CA GLU A 78 -1.44 4.11 9.23
C GLU A 78 -0.26 4.50 10.11
N LYS A 79 -0.27 3.98 11.34
CA LYS A 79 0.88 3.98 12.24
C LYS A 79 1.74 2.75 11.98
N TYR A 80 3.02 2.94 11.70
CA TYR A 80 3.95 1.83 11.49
C TYR A 80 5.17 1.92 12.41
N ARG A 81 5.74 0.76 12.72
CA ARG A 81 6.89 0.59 13.62
C ARG A 81 8.17 0.38 12.81
N VAL A 82 9.25 1.01 13.26
CA VAL A 82 10.63 0.76 12.79
C VAL A 82 11.52 0.56 14.00
N VAL A 83 12.33 -0.49 14.01
CA VAL A 83 13.32 -0.74 15.07
C VAL A 83 14.69 -0.26 14.60
N ARG A 84 15.35 0.59 15.40
CA ARG A 84 16.72 1.07 15.15
C ARG A 84 17.49 1.10 16.47
N TYR A 85 18.73 0.62 16.48
CA TYR A 85 19.58 0.61 17.68
C TYR A 85 18.90 0.02 18.93
N HIS A 86 18.14 -1.08 18.77
CA HIS A 86 17.35 -1.71 19.83
C HIS A 86 16.24 -0.83 20.44
N GLN A 87 15.90 0.28 19.78
CA GLN A 87 14.79 1.16 20.16
C GLN A 87 13.68 1.11 19.11
N GLU A 88 12.44 1.16 19.58
CA GLU A 88 11.27 1.18 18.72
C GLU A 88 10.85 2.62 18.41
N HIS A 89 10.71 2.92 17.13
CA HIS A 89 10.21 4.19 16.65
C HIS A 89 8.89 3.96 15.92
N TYR A 90 7.92 4.83 16.18
CA TYR A 90 6.63 4.79 15.50
C TYR A 90 6.50 6.03 14.65
N TYR A 91 5.96 5.86 13.46
CA TYR A 91 5.76 6.93 12.49
C TYR A 91 4.38 6.82 11.87
N TYR A 92 3.90 7.93 11.33
CA TYR A 92 2.68 7.94 10.53
C TYR A 92 3.05 7.90 9.03
N ARG A 93 2.27 7.14 8.27
CA ARG A 93 2.30 7.14 6.81
C ARG A 93 0.88 7.22 6.27
N TYR A 94 0.70 7.95 5.19
CA TYR A 94 -0.54 8.00 4.43
C TYR A 94 -0.46 6.99 3.29
N LEU A 95 -1.51 6.20 3.09
CA LEU A 95 -1.61 5.19 2.04
C LEU A 95 -2.83 5.44 1.16
N TRP A 96 -2.71 5.06 -0.11
CA TRP A 96 -3.82 5.09 -1.04
C TRP A 96 -3.68 4.05 -2.14
N MET A 97 -4.79 3.64 -2.70
CA MET A 97 -4.88 2.76 -3.85
C MET A 97 -4.97 3.58 -5.13
N SER A 98 -4.17 3.20 -6.13
CA SER A 98 -4.31 3.67 -7.51
C SER A 98 -4.49 2.45 -8.40
N GLY A 99 -5.73 2.18 -8.80
CA GLY A 99 -6.10 0.90 -9.42
C GLY A 99 -5.80 -0.28 -8.48
N ARG A 100 -4.87 -1.15 -8.89
CA ARG A 100 -4.42 -2.33 -8.09
C ARG A 100 -3.13 -2.09 -7.30
N LYS A 101 -2.57 -0.88 -7.35
CA LYS A 101 -1.29 -0.57 -6.73
C LYS A 101 -1.48 0.22 -5.44
N LEU A 102 -0.88 -0.25 -4.35
CA LEU A 102 -0.80 0.47 -3.08
C LEU A 102 0.36 1.48 -3.13
N HIS A 103 0.04 2.74 -2.87
CA HIS A 103 0.99 3.83 -2.74
C HIS A 103 1.05 4.27 -1.28
N HIS A 104 2.18 4.84 -0.87
CA HIS A 104 2.33 5.40 0.46
C HIS A 104 3.28 6.60 0.47
N VAL A 105 3.11 7.46 1.47
CA VAL A 105 4.03 8.57 1.77
C VAL A 105 4.17 8.75 3.28
N HIS A 106 5.41 8.93 3.75
CA HIS A 106 5.68 9.20 5.16
C HIS A 106 5.29 10.63 5.54
N ILE A 107 4.53 10.77 6.62
CA ILE A 107 4.15 12.06 7.21
C ILE A 107 5.36 12.59 8.01
N PRO A 108 5.98 13.71 7.60
CA PRO A 108 7.12 14.30 8.31
C PRO A 108 6.71 14.83 9.69
N GLY A 109 7.67 15.02 10.60
CA GLY A 109 7.40 15.48 11.98
C GLY A 109 7.98 14.56 13.05
N GLY A 110 8.60 13.46 12.64
CA GLY A 110 9.32 12.53 13.51
C GLY A 110 8.41 11.45 14.10
N ASN A 111 8.73 11.03 15.33
CA ASN A 111 7.99 9.96 16.00
C ASN A 111 6.53 10.37 16.27
N VAL A 112 5.61 9.40 16.32
CA VAL A 112 4.19 9.56 16.69
C VAL A 112 3.96 10.32 18.01
N ARG A 113 4.92 10.29 18.92
CA ARG A 113 4.87 11.07 20.18
C ARG A 113 5.14 12.57 19.99
N SER A 114 5.70 12.98 18.85
CA SER A 114 5.96 14.39 18.52
C SER A 114 4.65 15.13 18.29
N GLN A 115 4.51 16.31 18.89
CA GLN A 115 3.34 17.17 18.70
C GLN A 115 3.19 17.60 17.23
N ILE A 116 4.31 17.80 16.53
CA ILE A 116 4.31 18.12 15.09
C ILE A 116 3.72 16.96 14.29
N ALA A 117 4.12 15.72 14.59
CA ALA A 117 3.61 14.54 13.90
C ALA A 117 2.10 14.33 14.16
N GLN A 118 1.63 14.55 15.39
CA GLN A 118 0.21 14.47 15.75
C GLN A 118 -0.63 15.54 15.06
N CYS A 119 -0.16 16.79 15.06
CA CYS A 119 -0.85 17.90 14.38
C CYS A 119 -0.96 17.63 12.88
N ARG A 120 0.13 17.21 12.24
CA ARG A 120 0.13 16.85 10.81
C ARG A 120 -0.76 15.64 10.51
N ASN A 121 -0.77 14.63 11.38
CA ASN A 121 -1.70 13.50 11.27
C ASN A 121 -3.16 13.97 11.28
N GLN A 122 -3.52 14.82 12.26
CA GLN A 122 -4.87 15.40 12.35
C GLN A 122 -5.23 16.19 11.09
N MET A 123 -4.29 16.95 10.52
CA MET A 123 -4.55 17.66 9.25
C MET A 123 -4.85 16.70 8.09
N VAL A 124 -4.18 15.55 8.03
CA VAL A 124 -4.46 14.52 7.01
C VAL A 124 -5.79 13.84 7.27
N GLU A 125 -6.11 13.48 8.51
CA GLU A 125 -7.40 12.89 8.88
C GLU A 125 -8.56 13.85 8.60
N ASN A 126 -8.40 15.14 8.88
CA ASN A 126 -9.39 16.15 8.53
C ASN A 126 -9.56 16.29 7.01
N ALA A 127 -8.47 16.20 6.25
CA ALA A 127 -8.55 16.20 4.78
C ALA A 127 -9.27 14.95 4.24
N LEU A 128 -9.04 13.79 4.86
CA LEU A 128 -9.77 12.54 4.57
C LEU A 128 -11.27 12.71 4.86
N ALA A 129 -11.61 13.24 6.03
CA ALA A 129 -13.00 13.51 6.41
C ALA A 129 -13.69 14.51 5.48
N ALA A 130 -12.92 15.45 4.92
CA ALA A 130 -13.39 16.40 3.92
C ALA A 130 -13.49 15.81 2.49
N GLY A 131 -13.15 14.53 2.28
CA GLY A 131 -13.21 13.87 0.98
C GLY A 131 -12.15 14.35 -0.01
N LYS A 132 -10.99 14.82 0.47
CA LYS A 132 -9.89 15.28 -0.39
C LYS A 132 -9.29 14.13 -1.20
N LEU A 133 -8.90 14.41 -2.44
CA LEU A 133 -8.30 13.39 -3.30
C LEU A 133 -6.89 13.02 -2.82
N PRO A 134 -6.41 11.78 -3.07
CA PRO A 134 -5.08 11.36 -2.65
C PRO A 134 -3.93 12.25 -3.15
N VAL A 135 -4.07 12.79 -4.37
CA VAL A 135 -3.08 13.71 -4.96
C VAL A 135 -2.99 15.02 -4.18
N GLU A 136 -4.10 15.54 -3.67
CA GLU A 136 -4.13 16.76 -2.85
C GLU A 136 -3.46 16.52 -1.49
N ILE A 137 -3.77 15.38 -0.86
CA ILE A 137 -3.19 14.98 0.43
C ILE A 137 -1.68 14.72 0.28
N GLU A 138 -1.26 14.07 -0.80
CA GLU A 138 0.16 13.87 -1.10
C GLU A 138 0.88 15.21 -1.24
N LYS A 139 0.31 16.15 -1.99
CA LYS A 139 0.87 17.50 -2.17
C LYS A 139 0.96 18.25 -0.83
N LEU A 140 -0.06 18.14 0.01
CA LEU A 140 -0.05 18.69 1.37
C LEU A 140 1.12 18.13 2.18
N ILE A 141 1.27 16.81 2.23
CA ILE A 141 2.34 16.14 2.99
C ILE A 141 3.74 16.54 2.47
N ARG A 142 3.90 16.65 1.16
CA ARG A 142 5.17 17.05 0.54
C ARG A 142 5.54 18.50 0.85
N SER A 143 4.57 19.40 0.97
CA SER A 143 4.83 20.82 1.24
C SER A 143 5.56 21.06 2.57
N TRP A 144 5.33 20.20 3.57
CA TRP A 144 6.00 20.29 4.87
C TRP A 144 7.49 19.98 4.82
N ARG A 145 7.95 19.17 3.87
CA ARG A 145 9.38 18.85 3.72
C ARG A 145 10.18 20.03 3.19
N SER A 146 9.54 20.89 2.39
CA SER A 146 10.18 22.09 1.85
C SER A 146 10.37 23.17 2.92
N GLN A 147 9.60 23.15 4.01
CA GLN A 147 9.70 24.13 5.09
C GLN A 147 10.82 23.81 6.09
N GLU A 148 11.23 22.54 6.21
CA GLU A 148 12.24 22.10 7.18
C GLU A 148 13.69 22.43 6.74
N SER A 149 13.91 22.78 5.47
CA SER A 149 15.25 23.09 4.92
C SER A 149 15.68 24.56 5.05
N GLY A 150 14.88 25.40 5.72
CA GLY A 150 15.07 26.86 5.75
C GLY A 150 15.19 27.47 7.14
N SER A 151 15.54 26.68 8.17
CA SER A 151 15.74 27.16 9.55
C SER A 151 17.14 26.86 10.06
#